data_AF-A0A4T0WEA0-F1
#
_entry.id   AF-A0A4T0WEA0-F1
#
_cell.length_a   1.000
_cell.length_b   1.000
_cell.length_c   1.000
_cell.angle_alpha   90.00
_cell.angle_beta   90.00
_cell.angle_gamma   90.00
#
_symmetry.space_group_name_H-M   'P 1'
#
loop_
_entity.id
_entity.type
_entity.pdbx_description
1 polymer ?
#
loop_
_entity_poly.entity_id
_entity_poly.type
_entity_poly.pdbx_seq_one_letter_code
_entity_poly.pdbx_strand_id
1 'polypeptide(L)'
;MEKYPNCRDYWDDKRARMDKIEVPAYILGSFSTMLHTIGSFRGFEEIPHQKKWITVHATQEWFDLYRKARTENLQKFFDHYLKGIGNGWEQTPPVRLAVLGFNKPPILDLPFGQLPWLAPAATDSTQTRLYLSHGKTLKPVNDSKYIALGYGDTEHLTFTYVFDQPIKLLGPTKLVVSISCPSKPDFDVYAQLRKREKHG
;
A
#
# COMPACT_ATOMS: atom_id res chain seq x y z
N MET A 1 -15.51 -21.32 5.29
CA MET A 1 -15.95 -20.06 4.62
C MET A 1 -17.43 -20.08 4.23
N GLU A 2 -18.10 -21.23 4.10
CA GLU A 2 -19.49 -21.31 3.57
C GLU A 2 -20.60 -20.75 4.48
N LYS A 3 -20.41 -20.71 5.81
CA LYS A 3 -21.51 -20.37 6.73
C LYS A 3 -21.85 -18.88 6.80
N TYR A 4 -20.89 -17.99 6.52
CA TYR A 4 -21.03 -16.54 6.73
C TYR A 4 -20.28 -15.69 5.68
N PRO A 5 -20.49 -15.91 4.37
CA PRO A 5 -19.72 -15.21 3.35
C PRO A 5 -19.91 -13.68 3.40
N ASN A 6 -21.13 -13.22 3.74
CA ASN A 6 -21.49 -11.79 3.78
C ASN A 6 -22.08 -11.34 5.13
N CYS A 7 -21.90 -12.12 6.21
CA CYS A 7 -22.45 -11.76 7.52
C CYS A 7 -21.61 -10.66 8.15
N ARG A 8 -22.06 -9.41 7.96
CA ARG A 8 -21.34 -8.24 8.41
C ARG A 8 -21.14 -8.22 9.92
N ASP A 9 -22.16 -8.55 10.71
CA ASP A 9 -22.08 -8.52 12.17
C ASP A 9 -21.00 -9.45 12.71
N TYR A 10 -20.89 -10.67 12.16
CA TYR A 10 -19.85 -11.62 12.55
C TYR A 10 -18.45 -11.11 12.21
N TRP A 11 -18.26 -10.54 11.02
CA TRP A 11 -16.94 -10.06 10.59
C TRP A 11 -16.54 -8.74 11.27
N ASP A 12 -17.49 -7.85 11.52
CA ASP A 12 -17.28 -6.59 12.23
C ASP A 12 -16.90 -6.85 13.70
N ASP A 13 -17.44 -7.90 14.34
CA ASP A 13 -17.01 -8.35 15.69
C ASP A 13 -15.53 -8.77 15.73
N LYS A 14 -14.99 -9.36 14.65
CA LYS A 14 -13.58 -9.77 14.59
C LYS A 14 -12.63 -8.63 14.26
N ARG A 15 -13.14 -7.43 13.98
CA ARG A 15 -12.31 -6.26 13.70
C ARG A 15 -11.77 -5.67 15.00
N ALA A 16 -10.45 -5.57 15.10
CA ALA A 16 -9.80 -4.88 16.22
C ALA A 16 -10.24 -3.40 16.29
N ARG A 17 -10.48 -2.93 17.52
CA ARG A 17 -10.85 -1.55 17.84
C ARG A 17 -9.61 -0.68 18.02
N MET A 18 -9.01 -0.28 16.90
CA MET A 18 -7.77 0.52 16.88
C MET A 18 -7.94 1.89 17.54
N ASP A 19 -9.19 2.41 17.54
CA ASP A 19 -9.59 3.65 18.21
C ASP A 19 -9.40 3.62 19.73
N LYS A 20 -9.28 2.42 20.33
CA LYS A 20 -9.09 2.24 21.78
C LYS A 20 -7.63 2.09 22.21
N ILE A 21 -6.69 2.17 21.29
CA ILE A 21 -5.26 2.05 21.61
C ILE A 21 -4.76 3.40 22.14
N GLU A 22 -4.30 3.41 23.39
CA GLU A 22 -3.80 4.60 24.08
C GLU A 22 -2.28 4.57 24.33
N VAL A 23 -1.64 3.44 24.05
CA VAL A 23 -0.20 3.23 24.27
C VAL A 23 0.61 3.58 23.02
N PRO A 24 1.85 4.07 23.17
CA PRO A 24 2.74 4.29 22.03
C PRO A 24 2.88 3.04 21.17
N ALA A 25 2.87 3.20 19.84
CA ALA A 25 2.88 2.08 18.90
C ALA A 25 4.02 2.18 17.90
N TYR A 26 4.80 1.11 17.76
CA TYR A 26 5.77 0.98 16.68
C TYR A 26 5.38 -0.19 15.76
N ILE A 27 4.85 0.16 14.59
CA ILE A 27 4.21 -0.72 13.63
C ILE A 27 5.17 -1.04 12.48
N LEU A 28 5.13 -2.28 12.00
CA LEU A 28 5.81 -2.70 10.78
C LEU A 28 4.81 -3.06 9.69
N GLY A 29 5.17 -2.77 8.44
CA GLY A 29 4.49 -3.25 7.25
C GLY A 29 5.48 -3.85 6.26
N SER A 30 4.98 -4.72 5.37
CA SER A 30 5.76 -5.31 4.29
C SER A 30 4.90 -5.41 3.04
N PHE A 31 5.52 -5.41 1.87
CA PHE A 31 4.85 -5.77 0.61
C PHE A 31 5.09 -7.24 0.20
N SER A 32 5.76 -8.04 1.03
CA SER A 32 6.21 -9.38 0.66
C SER A 32 5.07 -10.40 0.50
N THR A 33 4.12 -10.45 1.44
CA THR A 33 3.04 -11.47 1.46
C THR A 33 1.64 -10.89 1.31
N MET A 34 1.48 -9.56 1.45
CA MET A 34 0.20 -8.86 1.50
C MET A 34 -0.79 -9.32 2.59
N LEU A 35 -0.42 -10.28 3.45
CA LEU A 35 -1.27 -10.83 4.50
C LEU A 35 -1.58 -9.80 5.60
N HIS A 36 -0.55 -9.07 6.02
CA HIS A 36 -0.63 -8.14 7.16
C HIS A 36 -0.64 -6.67 6.74
N THR A 37 -0.28 -6.37 5.49
CA THR A 37 -0.02 -5.01 4.99
C THR A 37 -1.18 -4.06 5.24
N ILE A 38 -2.40 -4.46 4.87
CA ILE A 38 -3.60 -3.64 5.04
C ILE A 38 -3.89 -3.41 6.52
N GLY A 39 -3.72 -4.43 7.37
CA GLY A 39 -3.90 -4.33 8.81
C GLY A 39 -2.91 -3.36 9.46
N SER A 40 -1.64 -3.40 9.06
CA SER A 40 -0.61 -2.50 9.56
C SER A 40 -0.88 -1.04 9.22
N PHE A 41 -1.24 -0.74 7.96
CA PHE A 41 -1.61 0.63 7.57
C PHE A 41 -2.88 1.09 8.28
N ARG A 42 -3.90 0.23 8.36
CA ARG A 42 -5.14 0.54 9.08
C ARG A 42 -4.88 0.84 10.55
N GLY A 43 -4.05 0.04 11.23
CA GLY A 43 -3.65 0.31 12.61
C GLY A 43 -2.96 1.67 12.74
N PHE A 44 -2.03 1.99 11.86
CA PHE A 44 -1.39 3.31 11.85
C PHE A 44 -2.37 4.45 11.58
N GLU A 45 -3.34 4.28 10.69
CA GLU A 45 -4.33 5.31 10.35
C GLU A 45 -5.35 5.52 11.49
N GLU A 46 -5.86 4.44 12.10
CA GLU A 46 -6.99 4.47 13.04
C GLU A 46 -6.61 4.72 14.51
N ILE A 47 -5.36 4.48 14.94
CA ILE A 47 -4.91 4.85 16.28
C ILE A 47 -5.04 6.37 16.47
N PRO A 48 -5.69 6.90 17.52
CA PRO A 48 -6.09 8.31 17.55
C PRO A 48 -4.95 9.29 17.88
N HIS A 49 -3.85 8.82 18.48
CA HIS A 49 -2.76 9.68 18.94
C HIS A 49 -1.53 9.69 18.00
N GLN A 50 -0.65 10.67 18.18
CA GLN A 50 0.56 10.85 17.35
C GLN A 50 1.79 10.06 17.82
N LYS A 51 1.74 9.42 19.01
CA LYS A 51 2.80 8.51 19.50
C LYS A 51 2.77 7.16 18.77
N LYS A 52 2.82 7.21 17.43
CA LYS A 52 2.76 6.05 16.56
C LYS A 52 3.75 6.21 15.41
N TRP A 53 4.45 5.13 15.09
CA TRP A 53 5.43 5.08 14.00
C TRP A 53 5.14 3.85 13.13
N ILE A 54 5.31 3.99 11.82
CA ILE A 54 5.26 2.89 10.88
C ILE A 54 6.53 2.82 10.03
N THR A 55 7.13 1.64 9.96
CA THR A 55 8.22 1.32 9.03
C THR A 55 7.74 0.25 8.07
N VAL A 56 7.78 0.54 6.77
CA VAL A 56 7.45 -0.42 5.71
C VAL A 56 8.73 -0.91 5.06
N HIS A 57 9.01 -2.21 5.12
CA HIS A 57 10.26 -2.79 4.66
C HIS A 57 10.12 -3.57 3.34
N ALA A 58 11.25 -3.72 2.62
CA ALA A 58 11.31 -4.34 1.29
C ALA A 58 11.54 -5.86 1.31
N THR A 59 11.79 -6.45 2.48
CA THR A 59 12.14 -7.87 2.63
C THR A 59 10.96 -8.70 3.12
N GLN A 60 11.13 -10.02 3.16
CA GLN A 60 10.22 -10.93 3.86
C GLN A 60 10.17 -10.56 5.37
N GLU A 61 9.02 -10.76 6.01
CA GLU A 61 8.72 -10.31 7.38
C GLU A 61 9.68 -10.88 8.45
N TRP A 62 9.98 -12.17 8.41
CA TRP A 62 10.91 -12.82 9.33
C TRP A 62 12.33 -12.35 9.10
N PHE A 63 12.71 -12.15 7.83
CA PHE A 63 14.01 -11.59 7.52
C PHE A 63 14.16 -10.21 8.18
N ASP A 64 13.19 -9.30 8.00
CA ASP A 64 13.29 -7.95 8.59
C ASP A 64 13.29 -7.96 10.11
N LEU A 65 12.44 -8.79 10.72
CA LEU A 65 12.30 -8.89 12.18
C LEU A 65 13.64 -9.14 12.89
N TYR A 66 14.51 -9.97 12.29
CA TYR A 66 15.80 -10.34 12.87
C TYR A 66 16.97 -9.49 12.36
N ARG A 67 16.74 -8.48 11.53
CA ARG A 67 17.82 -7.57 11.10
C ARG A 67 18.26 -6.70 12.27
N LYS A 68 19.58 -6.54 12.38
CA LYS A 68 20.22 -5.65 13.36
C LYS A 68 19.54 -4.27 13.40
N ALA A 69 19.38 -3.61 12.26
CA ALA A 69 18.74 -2.29 12.17
C ALA A 69 17.30 -2.28 12.72
N ARG A 70 16.52 -3.35 12.50
CA ARG A 70 15.15 -3.46 13.02
C ARG A 70 15.14 -3.68 14.53
N THR A 71 15.99 -4.58 15.02
CA THR A 71 16.13 -4.87 16.45
C THR A 71 16.64 -3.65 17.22
N GLU A 72 17.56 -2.88 16.66
CA GLU A 72 18.07 -1.63 17.25
C GLU A 72 16.97 -0.56 17.32
N ASN A 73 16.15 -0.41 16.28
CA ASN A 73 15.00 0.48 16.32
C ASN A 73 13.97 0.04 17.37
N LEU A 74 13.74 -1.28 17.53
CA LEU A 74 12.84 -1.81 18.56
C LEU A 74 13.37 -1.51 19.97
N GLN A 75 14.66 -1.77 20.18
CA GLN A 75 15.33 -1.50 21.45
C GLN A 75 15.25 -0.01 21.78
N LYS A 76 15.52 0.87 20.81
CA LYS A 76 15.44 2.32 20.99
C LYS A 76 14.03 2.77 21.40
N PHE A 77 12.99 2.24 20.75
CA PHE A 77 11.60 2.50 21.12
C PHE A 77 11.28 2.06 22.56
N PHE A 78 11.67 0.83 22.94
CA PHE A 78 11.44 0.31 24.28
C PHE A 78 12.27 1.01 25.36
N ASP A 79 13.52 1.34 25.10
CA ASP A 79 14.35 2.10 26.03
C ASP A 79 13.73 3.47 26.35
N HIS A 80 13.10 4.10 25.36
CA HIS A 80 12.42 5.37 25.57
C HIS A 80 11.16 5.19 26.43
N TYR A 81 10.23 4.32 26.03
CA TYR A 81 8.91 4.22 26.68
C TYR A 81 8.84 3.32 27.91
N LEU A 82 9.75 2.35 28.04
CA LEU A 82 9.76 1.40 29.17
C LEU A 82 10.84 1.73 30.20
N LYS A 83 11.93 2.38 29.81
CA LYS A 83 13.02 2.77 30.72
C LYS A 83 13.14 4.28 30.94
N GLY A 84 12.37 5.10 30.23
CA GLY A 84 12.44 6.55 30.34
C GLY A 84 13.73 7.17 29.79
N ILE A 85 14.46 6.46 28.94
CA ILE A 85 15.74 6.94 28.40
C ILE A 85 15.50 7.98 27.30
N GLY A 86 16.08 9.17 27.45
CA GLY A 86 16.08 10.24 26.46
C GLY A 86 16.99 9.97 25.26
N ASN A 87 16.78 8.88 24.53
CA ASN A 87 17.61 8.47 23.38
C ASN A 87 17.22 9.12 22.04
N GLY A 88 16.29 10.07 22.09
CA GLY A 88 15.77 10.76 20.92
C GLY A 88 14.90 9.91 19.98
N TRP A 89 14.16 8.95 20.52
CA TRP A 89 13.20 8.17 19.73
C TRP A 89 12.13 9.05 19.10
N GLU A 90 11.58 10.03 19.83
CA GLU A 90 10.46 10.86 19.35
C GLU A 90 10.84 11.79 18.17
N GLN A 91 12.14 11.96 17.87
CA GLN A 91 12.60 12.65 16.64
C GLN A 91 12.60 11.74 15.41
N THR A 92 12.29 10.44 15.56
CA THR A 92 12.18 9.51 14.43
C THR A 92 10.98 9.90 13.55
N PRO A 93 11.15 9.96 12.22
CA PRO A 93 10.04 10.22 11.30
C PRO A 93 8.87 9.24 11.55
N PRO A 94 7.62 9.73 11.73
CA PRO A 94 6.44 8.90 11.98
C PRO A 94 6.22 7.83 10.91
N VAL A 95 6.59 8.12 9.67
CA VAL A 95 6.45 7.20 8.53
C VAL A 95 7.81 7.01 7.87
N ARG A 96 8.19 5.75 7.66
CA ARG A 96 9.37 5.35 6.88
C ARG A 96 8.96 4.28 5.88
N LEU A 97 9.07 4.58 4.59
CA LEU A 97 8.63 3.67 3.53
C LEU A 97 9.79 3.11 2.72
N ALA A 98 9.72 1.81 2.40
CA ALA A 98 10.52 1.23 1.34
C ALA A 98 9.88 1.50 -0.03
N VAL A 99 10.70 1.88 -1.01
CA VAL A 99 10.30 1.99 -2.42
C VAL A 99 10.96 0.87 -3.19
N LEU A 100 10.14 -0.06 -3.68
CA LEU A 100 10.62 -1.25 -4.40
C LEU A 100 11.18 -0.87 -5.77
N GLY A 101 12.38 -1.38 -6.07
CA GLY A 101 12.95 -1.38 -7.40
C GLY A 101 12.49 -2.60 -8.20
N PHE A 102 12.43 -2.46 -9.52
CA PHE A 102 12.40 -3.61 -10.43
C PHE A 102 13.83 -3.75 -10.98
N ASN A 103 14.46 -4.90 -10.79
CA ASN A 103 15.87 -5.16 -11.11
C ASN A 103 16.88 -4.13 -10.53
N LYS A 104 16.47 -3.41 -9.47
CA LYS A 104 17.28 -2.41 -8.79
C LYS A 104 17.10 -2.55 -7.29
N PRO A 105 18.12 -2.24 -6.49
CA PRO A 105 17.98 -2.18 -5.04
C PRO A 105 16.82 -1.27 -4.62
N PRO A 106 16.07 -1.62 -3.58
CA PRO A 106 15.02 -0.76 -3.04
C PRO A 106 15.63 0.48 -2.38
N ILE A 107 14.88 1.58 -2.36
CA ILE A 107 15.16 2.69 -1.45
C ILE A 107 14.53 2.33 -0.11
N LEU A 108 15.30 2.33 0.96
CA LEU A 108 14.83 1.99 2.30
C LEU A 108 14.63 3.25 3.14
N ASP A 109 13.74 3.16 4.15
CA ASP A 109 13.53 4.17 5.17
C ASP A 109 13.28 5.60 4.65
N LEU A 110 12.60 5.75 3.50
CA LEU A 110 12.24 7.06 2.97
C LEU A 110 11.29 7.77 3.96
N PRO A 111 11.70 8.90 4.58
CA PRO A 111 11.01 9.45 5.74
C PRO A 111 9.87 10.40 5.34
N PHE A 112 8.79 10.36 6.11
CA PHE A 112 7.66 11.29 6.00
C PHE A 112 7.08 11.63 7.38
N GLY A 113 6.52 12.83 7.50
CA GLY A 113 5.77 13.25 8.70
C GLY A 113 4.42 12.54 8.85
N GLN A 114 3.84 12.07 7.74
CA GLN A 114 2.58 11.35 7.66
C GLN A 114 2.51 10.55 6.35
N LEU A 115 1.47 9.75 6.14
CA LEU A 115 1.33 8.95 4.92
C LEU A 115 1.17 9.88 3.70
N PRO A 116 2.01 9.76 2.65
CA PRO A 116 2.02 10.70 1.52
C PRO A 116 0.66 10.86 0.81
N TRP A 117 -0.09 9.76 0.67
CA TRP A 117 -1.39 9.79 0.01
C TRP A 117 -2.51 10.42 0.84
N LEU A 118 -2.33 10.57 2.16
CA LEU A 118 -3.26 11.27 3.03
C LEU A 118 -2.96 12.77 3.15
N ALA A 119 -1.75 13.19 2.78
CA ALA A 119 -1.39 14.60 2.76
C ALA A 119 -0.50 14.97 1.57
N PRO A 120 -1.04 14.93 0.34
CA PRO A 120 -0.22 15.05 -0.85
C PRO A 120 0.56 16.37 -0.95
N ALA A 121 -0.02 17.47 -0.46
CA ALA A 121 0.61 18.79 -0.43
C ALA A 121 1.83 18.86 0.51
N ALA A 122 1.83 18.11 1.61
CA ALA A 122 2.93 18.10 2.58
C ALA A 122 4.12 17.24 2.11
N THR A 123 3.93 16.39 1.10
CA THR A 123 4.91 15.42 0.62
C THR A 123 5.31 15.60 -0.84
N ASP A 124 4.95 16.75 -1.45
CA ASP A 124 5.16 17.04 -2.87
C ASP A 124 4.77 15.86 -3.78
N SER A 125 3.62 15.27 -3.46
CA SER A 125 3.11 14.10 -4.18
C SER A 125 1.82 14.46 -4.90
N THR A 126 1.63 13.86 -6.07
CA THR A 126 0.47 14.12 -6.92
C THR A 126 -0.35 12.84 -7.09
N GLN A 127 -1.67 12.98 -7.02
CA GLN A 127 -2.58 11.91 -7.41
C GLN A 127 -2.81 12.00 -8.92
N THR A 128 -2.27 11.05 -9.66
CA THR A 128 -2.42 10.98 -11.12
C THR A 128 -3.54 10.03 -11.48
N ARG A 129 -4.55 10.53 -12.20
CA ARG A 129 -5.58 9.69 -12.82
C ARG A 129 -5.15 9.32 -14.23
N LEU A 130 -5.18 8.02 -14.51
CA LEU A 130 -4.97 7.49 -15.85
C LEU A 130 -6.24 6.75 -16.30
N TYR A 131 -6.65 7.00 -17.55
CA TYR A 131 -7.84 6.43 -18.17
C TYR A 131 -7.45 5.27 -19.08
N LEU A 132 -8.26 4.20 -19.05
CA LEU A 132 -8.10 3.05 -19.93
C LEU A 132 -8.60 3.43 -21.33
N SER A 133 -7.75 3.29 -22.35
CA SER A 133 -8.12 3.61 -23.73
C SER A 133 -8.34 2.35 -24.59
N HIS A 134 -9.07 2.50 -25.69
CA HIS A 134 -9.31 1.43 -26.67
C HIS A 134 -8.01 0.81 -27.21
N GLY A 135 -6.97 1.63 -27.37
CA GLY A 135 -5.65 1.19 -27.85
C GLY A 135 -4.86 0.34 -26.85
N LYS A 136 -5.48 -0.14 -25.75
CA LYS A 136 -4.83 -0.91 -24.69
C LYS A 136 -3.65 -0.14 -24.05
N THR A 137 -3.79 1.18 -23.96
CA THR A 137 -2.88 2.08 -23.24
C THR A 137 -3.64 2.87 -22.18
N LEU A 138 -2.90 3.34 -21.18
CA LEU A 138 -3.38 4.29 -20.18
C LEU A 138 -3.06 5.72 -20.65
N LYS A 139 -3.96 6.68 -20.40
CA LYS A 139 -3.79 8.09 -20.82
C LYS A 139 -4.15 9.07 -19.70
N PRO A 140 -3.51 10.24 -19.62
CA PRO A 140 -3.85 11.27 -18.62
C PRO A 140 -5.15 12.03 -18.94
N VAL A 141 -5.62 11.96 -20.19
CA VAL A 141 -6.86 12.58 -20.66
C VAL A 141 -7.86 11.49 -21.01
N ASN A 142 -9.13 11.70 -20.63
CA ASN A 142 -10.21 10.80 -21.03
C ASN A 142 -10.66 11.14 -22.46
N ASP A 143 -10.17 10.39 -23.44
CA ASP A 143 -10.58 10.50 -24.84
C ASP A 143 -11.58 9.41 -25.25
N SER A 144 -12.12 8.69 -24.27
CA SER A 144 -12.97 7.52 -24.50
C SER A 144 -14.32 7.92 -25.09
N LYS A 145 -14.56 7.54 -26.35
CA LYS A 145 -15.92 7.22 -26.81
C LYS A 145 -16.27 5.86 -26.20
N TYR A 146 -17.46 5.69 -25.65
CA TYR A 146 -17.89 4.44 -25.00
C TYR A 146 -17.73 3.25 -25.96
N ILE A 147 -16.70 2.43 -25.74
CA ILE A 147 -16.42 1.22 -26.52
C ILE A 147 -16.08 0.12 -25.53
N ALA A 148 -16.76 -1.02 -25.66
CA ALA A 148 -16.49 -2.20 -24.85
C ALA A 148 -15.28 -2.97 -25.41
N LEU A 149 -14.36 -3.36 -24.53
CA LEU A 149 -13.29 -4.30 -24.85
C LEU A 149 -13.65 -5.66 -24.26
N GLY A 150 -13.77 -6.68 -25.11
CA GLY A 150 -13.92 -8.07 -24.68
C GLY A 150 -12.58 -8.80 -24.64
N TYR A 151 -12.51 -9.87 -23.85
CA TYR A 151 -11.42 -10.84 -23.89
C TYR A 151 -12.04 -12.19 -24.27
N GLY A 152 -11.84 -12.60 -25.53
CA GLY A 152 -12.33 -13.88 -26.07
C GLY A 152 -11.16 -14.76 -26.50
N ASP A 153 -10.19 -14.17 -27.21
CA ASP A 153 -8.97 -14.84 -27.67
C ASP A 153 -7.80 -14.71 -26.68
N THR A 154 -7.97 -13.95 -25.60
CA THR A 154 -6.94 -13.70 -24.58
C THR A 154 -7.49 -13.95 -23.19
N GLU A 155 -6.63 -14.40 -22.28
CA GLU A 155 -7.03 -14.63 -20.87
C GLU A 155 -7.18 -13.33 -20.06
N HIS A 156 -6.60 -12.22 -20.52
CA HIS A 156 -6.59 -10.95 -19.81
C HIS A 156 -6.48 -9.75 -20.75
N LEU A 157 -6.89 -8.58 -20.28
CA LEU A 157 -6.61 -7.29 -20.93
C LEU A 157 -5.43 -6.61 -20.25
N THR A 158 -4.46 -6.17 -21.04
CA THR A 158 -3.29 -5.42 -20.56
C THR A 158 -3.37 -3.98 -21.03
N PHE A 159 -3.11 -3.03 -20.14
CA PHE A 159 -3.01 -1.61 -20.47
C PHE A 159 -1.63 -1.08 -20.04
N THR A 160 -0.95 -0.38 -20.94
CA THR A 160 0.41 0.12 -20.69
C THR A 160 0.46 1.64 -20.55
N TYR A 161 1.34 2.11 -19.66
CA TYR A 161 1.74 3.52 -19.54
C TYR A 161 3.26 3.58 -19.50
N VAL A 162 3.83 4.53 -20.24
CA VAL A 162 5.27 4.83 -20.17
C VAL A 162 5.42 6.17 -19.47
N PHE A 163 6.23 6.20 -18.40
CA PHE A 163 6.58 7.44 -17.72
C PHE A 163 7.76 8.09 -18.43
N ASP A 164 7.63 9.39 -18.71
CA ASP A 164 8.67 10.15 -19.41
C ASP A 164 9.86 10.48 -18.50
N GLN A 165 9.68 10.37 -17.19
CA GLN A 165 10.69 10.63 -16.16
C GLN A 165 10.63 9.57 -15.06
N PRO A 166 11.72 9.34 -14.31
CA PRO A 166 11.70 8.48 -13.13
C PRO A 166 10.70 9.00 -12.09
N ILE A 167 9.79 8.13 -11.65
CA ILE A 167 8.82 8.44 -10.59
C ILE A 167 8.85 7.39 -9.47
N LYS A 168 8.37 7.79 -8.29
CA LYS A 168 8.06 6.88 -7.17
C LYS A 168 6.55 6.78 -7.04
N LEU A 169 6.00 5.57 -7.15
CA LEU A 169 4.60 5.32 -6.87
C LEU A 169 4.46 4.95 -5.40
N LEU A 170 3.76 5.78 -4.63
CA LEU A 170 3.60 5.61 -3.18
C LEU A 170 2.11 5.53 -2.83
N GLY A 171 1.73 4.48 -2.10
CA GLY A 171 0.40 4.33 -1.55
C GLY A 171 -0.58 3.51 -2.39
N PRO A 172 -1.86 3.52 -1.99
CA PRO A 172 -2.88 2.69 -2.61
C PRO A 172 -3.15 3.12 -4.05
N THR A 173 -3.29 2.14 -4.94
CA THR A 173 -3.74 2.34 -6.33
C THR A 173 -5.19 1.91 -6.46
N LYS A 174 -6.01 2.72 -7.14
CA LYS A 174 -7.43 2.45 -7.36
C LYS A 174 -7.69 2.22 -8.85
N LEU A 175 -8.26 1.07 -9.18
CA LEU A 175 -8.82 0.77 -10.49
C LEU A 175 -10.34 1.02 -10.45
N VAL A 176 -10.86 1.77 -11.44
CA VAL A 176 -12.30 2.00 -11.62
C VAL A 176 -12.67 1.50 -13.00
N VAL A 177 -13.61 0.56 -13.06
CA VAL A 177 -14.00 -0.15 -14.29
C VAL A 177 -15.51 -0.32 -14.35
N SER A 178 -16.05 -0.31 -15.56
CA SER A 178 -17.43 -0.72 -15.86
C SER A 178 -17.36 -2.02 -16.64
N ILE A 179 -17.96 -3.08 -16.12
CA ILE A 179 -17.82 -4.45 -16.64
C ILE A 179 -19.20 -5.07 -16.80
N SER A 180 -19.36 -5.93 -17.82
CA SER A 180 -20.55 -6.75 -18.05
C SER A 180 -20.16 -8.15 -18.50
N CYS A 181 -20.87 -9.17 -18.03
CA CYS A 181 -20.75 -10.55 -18.51
C CYS A 181 -22.12 -11.04 -19.00
N PRO A 182 -22.36 -11.13 -20.33
CA PRO A 182 -23.67 -11.54 -20.84
C PRO A 182 -24.03 -13.00 -20.56
N SER A 183 -23.03 -13.87 -20.33
CA SER A 183 -23.23 -15.33 -20.22
C SER A 183 -23.37 -15.83 -18.79
N LYS A 184 -23.02 -15.02 -17.78
CA LYS A 184 -23.06 -15.39 -16.36
C LYS A 184 -23.55 -14.22 -15.50
N PRO A 185 -24.33 -14.49 -14.43
CA PRO A 185 -24.84 -13.44 -13.55
C PRO A 185 -23.79 -12.93 -12.55
N ASP A 186 -22.65 -13.59 -12.41
CA ASP A 186 -21.59 -13.27 -11.45
C ASP A 186 -20.21 -13.61 -12.04
N PHE A 187 -19.18 -12.87 -11.63
CA PHE A 187 -17.80 -13.06 -12.06
C PHE A 187 -16.80 -12.35 -11.16
N ASP A 188 -15.61 -12.95 -11.03
CA ASP A 188 -14.49 -12.36 -10.31
C ASP A 188 -13.65 -11.46 -11.22
N VAL A 189 -13.16 -10.34 -10.67
CA VAL A 189 -12.28 -9.41 -11.37
C VAL A 189 -10.91 -9.40 -10.68
N TYR A 190 -9.91 -9.88 -11.41
CA TYR A 190 -8.51 -9.84 -10.96
C TYR A 190 -7.78 -8.68 -11.65
N ALA A 191 -7.17 -7.81 -10.85
CA ALA A 191 -6.37 -6.68 -11.34
C ALA A 191 -4.91 -6.84 -10.90
N GLN A 192 -3.98 -6.53 -11.80
CA GLN A 192 -2.55 -6.57 -11.52
C GLN A 192 -1.88 -5.30 -12.02
N LEU A 193 -1.08 -4.68 -11.16
CA LEU A 193 -0.17 -3.61 -11.54
C LEU A 193 1.25 -4.19 -11.65
N ARG A 194 1.86 -4.06 -12.82
CA ARG A 194 3.21 -4.56 -13.08
C ARG A 194 4.10 -3.42 -13.57
N LYS A 195 5.34 -3.42 -13.09
CA LYS A 195 6.43 -2.61 -13.64
C LYS A 195 7.20 -3.46 -14.64
N ARG A 196 7.57 -2.86 -15.78
CA ARG A 196 8.35 -3.48 -16.85
C ARG A 196 9.59 -2.63 -17.13
N GLU A 197 10.61 -3.21 -17.75
CA GLU A 197 11.75 -2.43 -18.24
C GLU A 197 11.35 -1.63 -19.49
N LYS A 198 12.26 -0.78 -19.97
CA LYS A 198 12.05 0.05 -21.16
C LYS A 198 11.65 -0.74 -22.42
N HIS A 199 12.05 -2.01 -22.51
CA HIS A 199 11.80 -2.88 -23.65
C HIS A 199 10.69 -3.92 -23.42
N GLY A 200 9.95 -3.76 -22.31
CA GLY A 200 8.88 -4.66 -21.92
C GLY A 200 9.30 -5.69 -20.90
#